data_AF-A0A7E4UYK7-F1
#
_entry.id   AF-A0A7E4UYK7-F1
#
_cell.length_a   1.000
_cell.length_b   1.000
_cell.length_c   1.000
_cell.angle_alpha   90.00
_cell.angle_beta   90.00
_cell.angle_gamma   90.00
#
_symmetry.space_group_name_H-M   'P 1'
#
loop_
_entity.id
_entity.type
_entity.pdbx_description
1 polymer ?
#
loop_
_entity_poly.entity_id
_entity_poly.type
_entity_poly.pdbx_seq_one_letter_code
_entity_poly.pdbx_strand_id
1 'polypeptide(L)'
;MSFFRLGTLSKLRKLTRFALPTANHARTAVSIAPIQIRPPPRRRRRMPSLMSQHGASAKSSTNFPKVRAIVIGENINLHKIAESTWGLRYDVRYVDDGCEAAIHVRPKPTYRINDDLREIFIFNEGVVVLWNMSEVEENQVREFLTEQAEDPVDDLVQTQESETMEFTFTREKTTTNERDILALNVDQFPEKESAGGAILERFAFSHAMAASVKLGYWEHCLNQRVEPLSSITKELANGRISWSQKTALRKCGEFALLRHSMNLDCQLLSDDIYWEQPQLEGHYRRLAQYFSVPLRQRLLNEKIDYCQGLVSSIDNTLSHRHSNALEWLIIALIVVEVVFDISHFLDKNPHPVYIVSDKPATDEQQK
;
A
#
# COMPACT_ATOMS: atom_id res chain seq x y z
N MET A 1 -8.17 -59.35 -27.77
CA MET A 1 -8.48 -59.93 -29.09
C MET A 1 -9.64 -59.17 -29.71
N SER A 2 -9.37 -58.52 -30.84
CA SER A 2 -10.26 -58.18 -31.98
C SER A 2 -11.56 -57.36 -31.73
N PHE A 3 -11.62 -56.07 -32.06
CA PHE A 3 -11.85 -55.43 -33.39
C PHE A 3 -13.27 -55.63 -33.99
N PHE A 4 -14.03 -54.54 -34.12
CA PHE A 4 -14.93 -54.18 -35.26
C PHE A 4 -15.42 -52.73 -35.03
N ARG A 5 -14.76 -51.69 -35.57
CA ARG A 5 -14.89 -51.04 -36.90
C ARG A 5 -15.77 -49.76 -36.86
N LEU A 6 -15.09 -48.63 -37.11
CA LEU A 6 -15.65 -47.35 -37.55
C LEU A 6 -16.39 -47.50 -38.89
N GLY A 7 -17.46 -46.72 -39.07
CA GLY A 7 -18.17 -46.53 -40.33
C GLY A 7 -18.95 -45.21 -40.39
N THR A 8 -18.23 -44.15 -40.78
CA THR A 8 -18.66 -42.96 -41.54
C THR A 8 -20.15 -42.79 -41.89
N LEU A 9 -20.77 -41.69 -41.44
CA LEU A 9 -21.79 -40.97 -42.23
C LEU A 9 -21.68 -39.46 -41.97
N SER A 10 -20.77 -38.83 -42.72
CA SER A 10 -20.87 -37.42 -43.06
C SER A 10 -21.82 -37.26 -44.27
N LYS A 11 -22.53 -36.13 -44.32
CA LYS A 11 -23.43 -35.65 -45.39
C LYS A 11 -24.90 -36.13 -45.30
N LEU A 12 -25.70 -35.37 -44.57
CA LEU A 12 -26.99 -34.88 -45.07
C LEU A 12 -27.12 -33.40 -44.69
N ARG A 13 -26.65 -32.54 -45.60
CA ARG A 13 -27.00 -31.12 -45.68
C ARG A 13 -28.34 -31.02 -46.42
N LYS A 14 -29.26 -30.25 -45.85
CA LYS A 14 -30.16 -29.25 -46.50
C LYS A 14 -31.60 -29.37 -45.98
N LEU A 15 -32.20 -28.18 -45.85
CA LEU A 15 -33.59 -27.86 -45.47
C LEU A 15 -33.73 -27.85 -43.95
N THR A 16 -33.84 -26.71 -43.26
CA THR A 16 -34.70 -25.55 -43.56
C THR A 16 -34.10 -24.27 -43.01
N ARG A 17 -33.99 -23.24 -43.87
CA ARG A 17 -33.77 -21.85 -43.47
C ARG A 17 -35.11 -21.27 -43.01
N PHE A 18 -35.24 -20.95 -41.73
CA PHE A 18 -36.21 -19.95 -41.27
C PHE A 18 -35.40 -18.75 -40.78
N ALA A 19 -35.51 -17.65 -41.53
CA ALA A 19 -34.94 -16.37 -41.16
C ALA A 19 -35.80 -15.76 -40.04
N LEU A 20 -35.18 -15.48 -38.90
CA LEU A 20 -35.70 -14.59 -37.86
C LEU A 20 -34.83 -13.32 -37.83
N PRO A 21 -35.43 -12.14 -37.64
CA PRO A 21 -34.80 -10.86 -37.91
C PRO A 21 -33.68 -10.55 -36.91
N THR A 22 -32.62 -9.95 -37.43
CA THR A 22 -31.48 -9.40 -36.71
C THR A 22 -31.93 -8.32 -35.72
N ALA A 23 -32.05 -8.68 -34.44
CA ALA A 23 -32.06 -7.71 -33.34
C ALA A 23 -30.60 -7.38 -33.00
N ASN A 24 -30.09 -6.31 -33.62
CA ASN A 24 -28.86 -5.63 -33.21
C ASN A 24 -29.06 -5.06 -31.79
N HIS A 25 -28.85 -5.88 -30.77
CA HIS A 25 -28.46 -5.36 -29.46
C HIS A 25 -26.97 -5.08 -29.54
N ALA A 26 -26.64 -3.82 -29.84
CA ALA A 26 -25.33 -3.27 -29.59
C ALA A 26 -24.99 -3.54 -28.13
N ARG A 27 -24.18 -4.58 -27.87
CA ARG A 27 -23.45 -4.71 -26.62
C ARG A 27 -22.45 -3.57 -26.63
N THR A 28 -22.86 -2.43 -26.10
CA THR A 28 -21.95 -1.38 -25.68
C THR A 28 -21.06 -2.01 -24.61
N ALA A 29 -19.94 -2.58 -25.02
CA ALA A 29 -18.85 -2.90 -24.13
C ALA A 29 -18.47 -1.57 -23.50
N VAL A 30 -18.93 -1.33 -22.28
CA VAL A 30 -18.43 -0.24 -21.45
C VAL A 30 -16.96 -0.56 -21.29
N SER A 31 -16.13 0.10 -22.10
CA SER A 31 -14.68 0.09 -21.93
C SER A 31 -14.41 0.82 -20.62
N ILE A 32 -14.47 0.08 -19.52
CA ILE A 32 -13.99 0.53 -18.23
C ILE A 32 -12.48 0.62 -18.43
N ALA A 33 -12.03 1.84 -18.73
CA ALA A 33 -10.60 2.14 -18.74
C ALA A 33 -9.98 1.56 -17.46
N PRO A 34 -8.77 0.99 -17.52
CA PRO A 34 -8.07 0.58 -16.30
C PRO A 34 -8.17 1.73 -15.29
N ILE A 35 -8.48 1.41 -14.03
CA ILE A 35 -8.38 2.36 -12.92
C ILE A 35 -6.90 2.76 -12.86
N GLN A 36 -6.53 3.74 -13.66
CA GLN A 36 -5.29 4.45 -13.50
C GLN A 36 -5.52 5.33 -12.31
N ILE A 37 -5.08 4.84 -11.15
CA ILE A 37 -4.78 5.73 -10.03
C ILE A 37 -3.76 6.69 -10.60
N ARG A 38 -4.22 7.88 -11.01
CA ARG A 38 -3.28 8.96 -11.29
C ARG A 38 -2.51 9.11 -9.98
N PRO A 39 -1.18 8.94 -9.98
CA PRO A 39 -0.43 9.40 -8.83
C PRO A 39 -0.89 10.83 -8.55
N PRO A 40 -1.02 11.25 -7.27
CA PRO A 40 -1.24 12.66 -6.98
C PRO A 40 -0.25 13.46 -7.83
N PRO A 41 -0.62 14.63 -8.38
CA PRO A 41 0.26 15.37 -9.27
C PRO A 41 1.60 15.53 -8.56
N ARG A 42 2.56 14.67 -8.92
CA ARG A 42 3.89 14.67 -8.33
C ARG A 42 4.40 16.03 -8.69
N ARG A 43 4.69 16.86 -7.69
CA ARG A 43 5.29 18.17 -7.93
C ARG A 43 6.48 17.89 -8.84
N ARG A 44 6.40 18.36 -10.09
CA ARG A 44 7.52 18.27 -11.02
C ARG A 44 8.70 18.81 -10.24
N ARG A 45 9.72 17.97 -9.97
CA ARG A 45 11.06 18.45 -9.62
C ARG A 45 11.34 19.49 -10.69
N ARG A 46 11.24 20.78 -10.35
CA ARG A 46 11.56 21.84 -11.29
C ARG A 46 13.07 21.74 -11.42
N MET A 47 13.52 21.00 -12.43
CA MET A 47 14.88 21.13 -12.93
C MET A 47 15.15 22.64 -13.08
N PRO A 48 16.29 23.16 -12.61
CA PRO A 48 16.64 24.53 -12.89
C PRO A 48 16.57 24.74 -14.40
N SER A 49 15.70 25.66 -14.81
CA SER A 49 15.30 25.86 -16.19
C SER A 49 16.52 26.20 -17.05
N LEU A 50 16.88 25.31 -17.97
CA LEU A 50 17.64 25.67 -19.17
C LEU A 50 16.71 26.47 -20.09
N MET A 51 16.73 27.80 -19.98
CA MET A 51 16.22 28.69 -21.02
C MET A 51 17.25 29.75 -21.39
N SER A 52 17.75 29.57 -22.63
CA SER A 52 18.19 30.52 -23.64
C SER A 52 18.80 31.86 -23.21
N GLN A 53 20.08 31.97 -23.55
CA GLN A 53 20.94 33.13 -23.73
C GLN A 53 20.21 34.44 -24.07
N HIS A 54 20.51 35.50 -23.32
CA HIS A 54 20.98 36.81 -23.81
C HIS A 54 21.95 37.38 -22.76
N GLY A 55 23.10 37.85 -23.21
CA GLY A 55 24.30 38.04 -22.39
C GLY A 55 24.21 39.16 -21.36
N ALA A 56 24.60 38.83 -20.12
CA ALA A 56 25.31 39.71 -19.20
C ALA A 56 25.93 38.87 -18.09
N SER A 57 27.27 38.88 -18.03
CA SER A 57 28.12 38.55 -16.86
C SER A 57 27.81 37.25 -16.10
N ALA A 58 28.65 36.24 -16.35
CA ALA A 58 28.87 35.13 -15.43
C ALA A 58 29.13 35.65 -14.00
N LYS A 59 28.14 35.53 -13.12
CA LYS A 59 28.28 35.72 -11.67
C LYS A 59 27.57 34.59 -10.94
N SER A 60 28.39 33.72 -10.34
CA SER A 60 28.11 32.97 -9.12
C SER A 60 26.85 32.11 -9.11
N SER A 61 27.00 30.81 -9.43
CA SER A 61 26.14 29.79 -8.84
C SER A 61 26.34 29.82 -7.32
N THR A 62 25.52 30.58 -6.60
CA THR A 62 25.51 30.54 -5.13
C THR A 62 25.02 29.15 -4.74
N ASN A 63 25.95 28.29 -4.32
CA ASN A 63 25.64 26.94 -3.88
C ASN A 63 24.98 27.06 -2.50
N PHE A 64 23.65 27.18 -2.46
CA PHE A 64 22.93 27.19 -1.20
C PHE A 64 23.07 25.83 -0.52
N PRO A 65 23.25 25.79 0.81
CA PRO A 65 23.29 24.55 1.54
C PRO A 65 21.92 23.86 1.46
N LYS A 66 21.92 22.53 1.49
CA LYS A 66 20.74 21.71 1.21
C LYS A 66 20.41 20.78 2.37
N VAL A 67 19.12 20.54 2.58
CA VAL A 67 18.61 19.49 3.46
C VAL A 67 17.97 18.42 2.60
N ARG A 68 18.30 17.17 2.87
CA ARG A 68 17.76 16.02 2.15
C ARG A 68 17.18 15.00 3.11
N ALA A 69 15.97 14.53 2.83
CA ALA A 69 15.32 13.47 3.58
C ALA A 69 15.17 12.22 2.70
N ILE A 70 15.54 11.07 3.24
CA ILE A 70 15.55 9.76 2.55
C ILE A 70 14.89 8.68 3.42
N VAL A 71 14.12 7.78 2.80
CA VAL A 71 13.69 6.53 3.44
C VAL A 71 14.79 5.49 3.27
N ILE A 72 15.04 4.73 4.32
CA ILE A 72 16.01 3.63 4.33
C ILE A 72 15.33 2.29 4.58
N GLY A 73 14.34 2.25 5.47
CA GLY A 73 13.63 1.04 5.87
C GLY A 73 12.20 1.32 6.31
N GLU A 74 11.47 0.26 6.66
CA GLU A 74 10.21 0.42 7.38
C GLU A 74 10.49 0.94 8.79
N ASN A 75 11.41 0.32 9.52
CA ASN A 75 11.85 0.77 10.84
C ASN A 75 13.38 0.73 10.98
N ILE A 76 13.92 1.54 11.88
CA ILE A 76 15.34 1.54 12.25
C ILE A 76 15.46 1.39 13.76
N ASN A 77 16.30 0.44 14.18
CA ASN A 77 16.61 0.23 15.60
C ASN A 77 17.61 1.28 16.09
N LEU A 78 17.08 2.36 16.67
CA LEU A 78 17.87 3.49 17.20
C LEU A 78 18.88 3.06 18.28
N HIS A 79 18.53 2.10 19.12
CA HIS A 79 19.43 1.58 20.15
C HIS A 79 20.70 0.93 19.58
N LYS A 80 20.54 0.11 18.52
CA LYS A 80 21.69 -0.53 17.84
C LYS A 80 22.60 0.52 17.21
N ILE A 81 22.01 1.59 16.67
CA ILE A 81 22.76 2.72 16.10
C ILE A 81 23.56 3.45 17.18
N ALA A 82 22.94 3.72 18.33
CA ALA A 82 23.60 4.40 19.45
C ALA A 82 24.79 3.60 20.01
N GLU A 83 24.68 2.28 20.04
CA GLU A 83 25.75 1.38 20.52
C GLU A 83 26.81 1.04 19.44
N SER A 84 26.54 1.37 18.18
CA SER A 84 27.41 1.01 17.06
C SER A 84 28.70 1.85 17.01
N THR A 85 29.61 1.47 16.10
CA THR A 85 30.88 2.19 15.80
C THR A 85 30.69 3.62 15.30
N TRP A 86 29.45 4.10 15.14
CA TRP A 86 29.14 5.49 14.80
C TRP A 86 29.71 6.48 15.83
N GLY A 87 29.74 6.10 17.11
CA GLY A 87 30.29 6.91 18.21
C GLY A 87 31.78 7.25 18.06
N LEU A 88 32.53 6.61 17.15
CA LEU A 88 33.91 6.99 16.84
C LEU A 88 33.98 8.29 16.03
N ARG A 89 33.11 8.44 15.02
CA ARG A 89 33.13 9.54 14.04
C ARG A 89 32.11 10.64 14.34
N TYR A 90 31.02 10.31 15.02
CA TYR A 90 29.93 11.23 15.29
C TYR A 90 29.57 11.24 16.79
N ASP A 91 29.05 12.37 17.25
CA ASP A 91 28.41 12.54 18.55
C ASP A 91 26.92 12.23 18.37
N VAL A 92 26.44 11.20 19.07
CA VAL A 92 25.10 10.64 18.93
C VAL A 92 24.34 10.98 20.21
N ARG A 93 23.28 11.77 20.10
CA ARG A 93 22.45 12.20 21.24
C ARG A 93 20.97 12.08 20.89
N TYR A 94 20.16 11.73 21.86
CA TYR A 94 18.71 11.90 21.72
C TYR A 94 18.38 13.40 21.66
N VAL A 95 17.35 13.75 20.88
CA VAL A 95 16.96 15.15 20.66
C VAL A 95 16.38 15.76 21.93
N ASP A 96 15.60 14.97 22.65
CA ASP A 96 14.96 15.35 23.91
C ASP A 96 14.81 14.10 24.80
N ASP A 97 14.92 14.27 26.12
CA ASP A 97 14.81 13.16 27.09
C ASP A 97 13.39 12.53 27.09
N GLY A 98 12.40 13.26 26.57
CA GLY A 98 11.03 12.77 26.37
C GLY A 98 10.76 12.12 25.01
N CYS A 99 11.70 12.18 24.06
CA CYS A 99 11.48 11.74 22.68
C CYS A 99 12.53 10.72 22.22
N GLU A 100 12.33 9.45 22.60
CA GLU A 100 13.18 8.33 22.18
C GLU A 100 13.04 7.99 20.68
N ALA A 101 12.09 8.60 19.98
CA ALA A 101 11.77 8.31 18.58
C ALA A 101 12.78 8.89 17.55
N ALA A 102 13.71 9.74 17.99
CA ALA A 102 14.71 10.32 17.09
C ALA A 102 16.07 10.56 17.76
N ILE A 103 17.11 10.30 16.97
CA ILE A 103 18.50 10.56 17.35
C ILE A 103 19.05 11.69 16.49
N HIS A 104 19.72 12.63 17.13
CA HIS A 104 20.53 13.66 16.49
C HIS A 104 22.01 13.23 16.48
N VAL A 105 22.58 13.20 15.28
CA VAL A 105 23.95 12.77 15.04
C VAL A 105 24.74 13.92 14.42
N ARG A 106 25.81 14.33 15.08
CA ARG A 106 26.68 15.42 14.63
C ARG A 106 28.10 14.92 14.41
N PRO A 107 28.78 15.24 13.29
CA PRO A 107 30.18 14.90 13.11
C PRO A 107 31.02 15.50 14.24
N LYS A 108 31.92 14.72 14.84
CA LYS A 108 32.81 15.21 15.90
C LYS A 108 33.67 16.37 15.38
N PRO A 109 34.07 17.32 16.25
CA PRO A 109 34.85 18.49 15.84
C PRO A 109 36.17 18.12 15.13
N THR A 110 36.76 16.97 15.44
CA THR A 110 37.96 16.44 14.78
C THR A 110 37.77 16.14 13.29
N TYR A 111 36.54 15.86 12.85
CA TYR A 111 36.19 15.55 11.46
C TYR A 111 35.49 16.72 10.75
N ARG A 112 35.43 17.90 11.39
CA ARG A 112 34.87 19.11 10.78
C ARG A 112 35.92 19.81 9.94
N ILE A 113 35.78 19.69 8.62
CA ILE A 113 36.66 20.35 7.66
C ILE A 113 36.38 21.86 7.61
N ASN A 114 35.10 22.26 7.75
CA ASN A 114 34.63 23.65 7.84
C ASN A 114 33.62 23.80 8.98
N ASP A 115 33.40 25.03 9.47
CA ASP A 115 32.36 25.34 10.47
C ASP A 115 30.94 25.43 9.86
N ASP A 116 30.75 24.75 8.73
CA ASP A 116 29.45 24.65 8.09
C ASP A 116 28.52 23.77 8.94
N LEU A 117 27.24 24.14 9.01
CA LEU A 117 26.20 23.33 9.65
C LEU A 117 26.18 21.95 8.97
N ARG A 118 26.46 20.88 9.73
CA ARG A 118 26.43 19.48 9.28
C ARG A 118 25.85 18.64 10.40
N GLU A 119 24.64 18.13 10.18
CA GLU A 119 23.84 17.41 11.19
C GLU A 119 23.01 16.33 10.48
N ILE A 120 22.69 15.27 11.21
CA ILE A 120 21.87 14.16 10.73
C ILE A 120 20.80 13.88 11.78
N PHE A 121 19.55 13.77 11.36
CA PHE A 121 18.45 13.32 12.20
C PHE A 121 17.99 11.95 11.71
N ILE A 122 17.98 10.97 12.61
CA ILE A 122 17.56 9.59 12.33
C ILE A 122 16.29 9.33 13.12
N PHE A 123 15.23 8.94 12.43
CA PHE A 123 13.94 8.61 13.04
C PHE A 123 13.76 7.10 13.12
N ASN A 124 13.11 6.62 14.19
CA ASN A 124 12.74 5.22 14.40
C ASN A 124 11.95 4.63 13.21
N GLU A 125 11.14 5.46 12.54
CA GLU A 125 10.31 5.09 11.36
C GLU A 125 11.11 4.84 10.07
N GLY A 126 12.43 4.65 10.16
CA GLY A 126 13.25 4.31 9.00
C GLY A 126 13.56 5.47 8.05
N VAL A 127 13.41 6.72 8.51
CA VAL A 127 13.67 7.93 7.72
C VAL A 127 14.85 8.70 8.29
N VAL A 128 15.70 9.21 7.41
CA VAL A 128 16.88 10.00 7.80
C VAL A 128 16.92 11.32 7.06
N VAL A 129 17.26 12.38 7.79
CA VAL A 129 17.36 13.76 7.29
C VAL A 129 18.80 14.24 7.45
N LEU A 130 19.40 14.61 6.34
CA LEU A 130 20.80 14.96 6.18
C LEU A 130 20.89 16.47 5.90
N TRP A 131 21.58 17.19 6.78
CA TRP A 131 21.81 18.63 6.64
C TRP A 131 23.18 18.90 6.06
N ASN A 132 23.19 19.51 4.87
CA ASN A 132 24.36 20.04 4.16
C ASN A 132 25.50 19.01 4.02
N MET A 133 25.14 17.80 3.63
CA MET A 133 26.08 16.72 3.35
C MET A 133 26.33 16.59 1.85
N SER A 134 27.53 16.14 1.50
CA SER A 134 27.87 15.81 0.12
C SER A 134 27.26 14.47 -0.29
N GLU A 135 26.97 14.25 -1.58
CA GLU A 135 26.41 12.98 -2.07
C GLU A 135 27.24 11.76 -1.67
N VAL A 136 28.56 11.91 -1.53
CA VAL A 136 29.46 10.83 -1.07
C VAL A 136 29.20 10.49 0.39
N GLU A 137 29.05 11.50 1.26
CA GLU A 137 28.71 11.30 2.67
C GLU A 137 27.30 10.74 2.83
N GLU A 138 26.33 11.22 2.05
CA GLU A 138 24.96 10.69 2.04
C GLU A 138 24.95 9.19 1.71
N ASN A 139 25.70 8.77 0.69
CA ASN A 139 25.79 7.37 0.29
C ASN A 139 26.44 6.50 1.37
N GLN A 140 27.48 6.98 2.05
CA GLN A 140 28.13 6.26 3.15
C GLN A 140 27.20 6.09 4.36
N VAL A 141 26.48 7.16 4.72
CA VAL A 141 25.51 7.11 5.82
C VAL A 141 24.36 6.16 5.47
N ARG A 142 23.87 6.21 4.23
CA ARG A 142 22.83 5.31 3.73
C ARG A 142 23.26 3.86 3.80
N GLU A 143 24.42 3.50 3.25
CA GLU A 143 24.92 2.10 3.25
C GLU A 143 25.00 1.54 4.67
N PHE A 144 25.55 2.32 5.60
CA PHE A 144 25.64 1.93 7.01
C PHE A 144 24.26 1.72 7.65
N LEU A 145 23.32 2.62 7.39
CA LEU A 145 21.98 2.56 7.96
C LEU A 145 21.13 1.43 7.38
N THR A 146 21.31 1.09 6.10
CA THR A 146 20.63 -0.04 5.46
C THR A 146 20.97 -1.36 6.16
N GLU A 147 22.20 -1.53 6.67
CA GLU A 147 22.58 -2.72 7.46
C GLU A 147 21.85 -2.84 8.80
N GLN A 148 21.36 -1.71 9.34
CA GLN A 148 20.68 -1.64 10.65
C GLN A 148 19.15 -1.51 10.54
N ALA A 149 18.64 -1.34 9.31
CA ALA A 149 17.22 -1.19 9.03
C ALA A 149 16.49 -2.53 9.05
N GLU A 150 15.26 -2.50 9.55
CA GLU A 150 14.30 -3.60 9.41
C GLU A 150 13.50 -3.38 8.13
N ASP A 151 13.44 -4.41 7.29
CA ASP A 151 12.89 -4.36 5.92
C ASP A 151 13.43 -3.19 5.08
N PRO A 152 14.71 -3.27 4.63
CA PRO A 152 15.34 -2.20 3.87
C PRO A 152 14.62 -1.96 2.54
N VAL A 153 14.46 -0.68 2.21
CA VAL A 153 13.77 -0.23 1.00
C VAL A 153 14.72 -0.33 -0.20
N ASP A 154 14.21 -0.79 -1.35
CA ASP A 154 14.96 -0.82 -2.61
C ASP A 154 15.50 0.57 -2.99
N ASP A 155 16.75 0.64 -3.45
CA ASP A 155 17.43 1.88 -3.87
C ASP A 155 16.63 2.74 -4.86
N LEU A 156 15.85 2.09 -5.74
CA LEU A 156 14.99 2.77 -6.71
C LEU A 156 13.88 3.57 -6.01
N VAL A 157 13.26 2.98 -4.99
CA VAL A 157 12.21 3.63 -4.20
C VAL A 157 12.82 4.75 -3.35
N GLN A 158 13.99 4.53 -2.76
CA GLN A 158 14.69 5.58 -1.99
C GLN A 158 15.03 6.81 -2.85
N THR A 159 15.49 6.59 -4.09
CA THR A 159 15.84 7.69 -5.01
C THR A 159 14.60 8.44 -5.52
N GLN A 160 13.49 7.71 -5.64
CA GLN A 160 12.22 8.24 -6.11
C GLN A 160 11.49 9.02 -5.01
N GLU A 161 11.47 8.49 -3.78
CA GLU A 161 10.78 9.02 -2.61
C GLU A 161 11.80 9.70 -1.66
N SER A 162 12.41 10.78 -2.14
CA SER A 162 13.32 11.65 -1.38
C SER A 162 12.89 13.10 -1.49
N GLU A 163 12.93 13.85 -0.38
CA GLU A 163 12.67 15.29 -0.37
C GLU A 163 13.98 16.07 -0.26
N THR A 164 14.08 17.21 -0.93
CA THR A 164 15.26 18.07 -0.88
C THR A 164 14.85 19.52 -0.88
N MET A 165 15.39 20.30 0.05
CA MET A 165 15.15 21.74 0.17
C MET A 165 16.46 22.49 0.33
N GLU A 166 16.53 23.69 -0.23
CA GLU A 166 17.63 24.63 0.01
C GLU A 166 17.33 25.43 1.28
N PHE A 167 18.37 25.84 2.00
CA PHE A 167 18.23 26.69 3.17
C PHE A 167 19.20 27.85 3.15
N THR A 168 18.83 28.93 3.83
CA THR A 168 19.65 30.12 4.05
C THR A 168 19.54 30.56 5.49
N PHE A 169 20.51 31.32 5.95
CA PHE A 169 20.52 31.89 7.28
C PHE A 169 20.08 33.36 7.20
N THR A 170 19.03 33.70 7.94
CA THR A 170 18.43 35.05 7.98
C THR A 170 18.44 35.58 9.41
N ARG A 171 18.73 36.88 9.60
CA ARG A 171 18.70 37.53 10.92
C ARG A 171 17.32 38.03 11.35
N GLU A 172 16.34 37.95 10.46
CA GLU A 172 14.95 38.35 10.74
C GLU A 172 14.20 37.21 11.44
N LYS A 173 13.38 37.56 12.43
CA LYS A 173 12.68 36.62 13.33
C LYS A 173 11.58 35.77 12.67
N THR A 174 11.45 35.81 11.36
CA THR A 174 10.40 35.10 10.63
C THR A 174 11.03 34.03 9.75
N THR A 175 10.95 32.78 10.19
CA THR A 175 11.18 31.61 9.34
C THR A 175 10.02 31.51 8.34
N THR A 176 10.12 32.27 7.26
CA THR A 176 9.11 32.28 6.19
C THR A 176 9.61 31.44 5.02
N ASN A 177 8.77 30.50 4.56
CA ASN A 177 9.02 29.71 3.35
C ASN A 177 8.67 30.50 2.09
N GLU A 178 9.26 31.69 1.94
CA GLU A 178 9.12 32.48 0.72
C GLU A 178 10.12 31.96 -0.31
N ARG A 179 9.61 31.21 -1.31
CA ARG A 179 10.34 30.76 -2.52
C ARG A 179 11.24 29.51 -2.38
N ASP A 180 10.70 28.42 -1.81
CA ASP A 180 11.38 27.10 -1.74
C ASP A 180 12.72 27.06 -0.97
N ILE A 181 13.06 28.15 -0.27
CA ILE A 181 14.26 28.26 0.56
C ILE A 181 13.84 28.37 2.02
N LEU A 182 14.37 27.49 2.86
CA LEU A 182 14.19 27.52 4.32
C LEU A 182 15.06 28.65 4.91
N ALA A 183 14.44 29.66 5.52
CA ALA A 183 15.16 30.73 6.21
C ALA A 183 15.35 30.39 7.70
N LEU A 184 16.54 29.95 8.11
CA LEU A 184 16.88 29.68 9.50
C LEU A 184 17.32 30.95 10.23
N ASN A 185 16.90 31.13 11.48
CA ASN A 185 17.29 32.32 12.25
C ASN A 185 18.75 32.24 12.74
N VAL A 186 19.57 33.21 12.35
CA VAL A 186 20.99 33.34 12.74
C VAL A 186 21.18 33.62 14.23
N ASP A 187 20.24 34.32 14.89
CA ASP A 187 20.38 34.71 16.30
C ASP A 187 20.35 33.49 17.24
N GLN A 188 19.88 32.34 16.74
CA GLN A 188 19.91 31.05 17.44
C GLN A 188 21.21 30.26 17.19
N PHE A 189 22.18 30.82 16.45
CA PHE A 189 23.54 30.30 16.34
C PHE A 189 24.54 31.12 17.17
N PRO A 190 24.54 31.05 18.50
CA PRO A 190 25.74 31.39 19.26
C PRO A 190 26.56 30.12 19.52
N GLU A 191 27.88 30.23 19.34
CA GLU A 191 28.92 29.24 19.67
C GLU A 191 28.98 28.78 21.14
N LYS A 192 27.91 28.94 21.92
CA LYS A 192 27.86 28.60 23.34
C LYS A 192 26.51 28.00 23.65
N GLU A 193 26.49 26.68 23.85
CA GLU A 193 25.74 25.83 24.81
C GLU A 193 24.32 26.20 25.32
N SER A 194 23.75 27.35 24.98
CA SER A 194 22.31 27.66 24.97
C SER A 194 21.62 27.11 23.70
N ALA A 195 22.25 26.11 23.07
CA ALA A 195 22.06 25.63 21.71
C ALA A 195 20.87 24.67 21.50
N GLY A 196 20.09 24.39 22.55
CA GLY A 196 18.94 23.47 22.47
C GLY A 196 17.84 23.99 21.54
N GLY A 197 17.46 25.27 21.65
CA GLY A 197 16.37 25.84 20.86
C GLY A 197 16.59 25.79 19.34
N ALA A 198 17.82 26.04 18.90
CA ALA A 198 18.17 26.02 17.46
C ALA A 198 18.14 24.62 16.87
N ILE A 199 18.62 23.63 17.64
CA ILE A 199 18.60 22.21 17.25
C ILE A 199 17.14 21.73 17.19
N LEU A 200 16.33 22.13 18.17
CA LEU A 200 14.90 21.83 18.23
C LEU A 200 14.11 22.44 17.07
N GLU A 201 14.43 23.66 16.62
CA GLU A 201 13.83 24.24 15.41
C GLU A 201 14.17 23.41 14.16
N ARG A 202 15.45 23.03 13.99
CA ARG A 202 15.88 22.16 12.87
C ARG A 202 15.31 20.76 12.96
N PHE A 203 15.12 20.25 14.16
CA PHE A 203 14.43 18.99 14.39
C PHE A 203 12.98 19.08 13.93
N ALA A 204 12.25 20.15 14.28
CA ALA A 204 10.88 20.36 13.84
C ALA A 204 10.75 20.39 12.31
N PHE A 205 11.72 21.02 11.63
CA PHE A 205 11.76 21.00 10.17
C PHE A 205 12.08 19.62 9.59
N SER A 206 13.06 18.93 10.18
CA SER A 206 13.45 17.57 9.78
C SER A 206 12.30 16.58 9.97
N HIS A 207 11.55 16.71 11.05
CA HIS A 207 10.37 15.89 11.33
C HIS A 207 9.30 16.08 10.24
N ALA A 208 8.97 17.32 9.85
CA ALA A 208 8.01 17.56 8.77
C ALA A 208 8.48 16.99 7.42
N MET A 209 9.78 17.10 7.10
CA MET A 209 10.36 16.48 5.91
C MET A 209 10.29 14.95 5.97
N ALA A 210 10.60 14.36 7.12
CA ALA A 210 10.57 12.93 7.33
C ALA A 210 9.15 12.37 7.15
N ALA A 211 8.13 13.06 7.69
CA ALA A 211 6.73 12.71 7.50
C ALA A 211 6.32 12.71 6.01
N SER A 212 6.76 13.70 5.22
CA SER A 212 6.48 13.75 3.77
C SER A 212 7.08 12.54 3.03
N VAL A 213 8.32 12.19 3.37
CA VAL A 213 9.10 11.12 2.75
C VAL A 213 8.53 9.74 3.11
N LYS A 214 8.19 9.51 4.40
CA LYS A 214 7.51 8.29 4.85
C LYS A 214 6.15 8.10 4.17
N LEU A 215 5.40 9.18 4.00
CA LEU A 215 4.12 9.15 3.30
C LEU A 215 4.27 8.79 1.82
N GLY A 216 5.31 9.28 1.16
CA GLY A 216 5.66 8.87 -0.21
C GLY A 216 5.96 7.37 -0.31
N TYR A 217 6.67 6.82 0.67
CA TYR A 217 6.90 5.38 0.76
C TYR A 217 5.61 4.56 0.90
N TRP A 218 4.69 4.93 1.80
CA TRP A 218 3.42 4.19 1.90
C TRP A 218 2.50 4.37 0.70
N GLU A 219 2.53 5.54 0.04
CA GLU A 219 1.85 5.72 -1.25
C GLU A 219 2.38 4.71 -2.28
N HIS A 220 3.71 4.50 -2.32
CA HIS A 220 4.33 3.50 -3.17
C HIS A 220 3.89 2.07 -2.79
N CYS A 221 3.96 1.70 -1.51
CA CYS A 221 3.51 0.39 -1.01
C CYS A 221 2.04 0.12 -1.33
N LEU A 222 1.17 1.12 -1.17
CA LEU A 222 -0.24 1.00 -1.53
C LEU A 222 -0.40 0.74 -3.02
N ASN A 223 0.26 1.54 -3.87
CA ASN A 223 0.16 1.38 -5.33
C ASN A 223 0.58 -0.02 -5.79
N GLN A 224 1.66 -0.58 -5.22
CA GLN A 224 2.06 -1.96 -5.51
C GLN A 224 0.98 -2.99 -5.11
N ARG A 225 0.33 -2.82 -3.94
CA ARG A 225 -0.71 -3.73 -3.43
C ARG A 225 -2.04 -3.60 -4.18
N VAL A 226 -2.31 -2.45 -4.80
CA VAL A 226 -3.55 -2.19 -5.55
C VAL A 226 -3.51 -2.74 -6.98
N GLU A 227 -2.34 -2.95 -7.57
CA GLU A 227 -2.23 -3.47 -8.95
C GLU A 227 -3.02 -4.78 -9.18
N PRO A 228 -2.94 -5.81 -8.32
CA PRO A 228 -3.76 -7.03 -8.45
C PRO A 228 -5.26 -6.76 -8.28
N LEU A 229 -5.63 -5.77 -7.47
CA LEU A 229 -7.02 -5.38 -7.23
C LEU A 229 -7.65 -4.76 -8.48
N SER A 230 -6.87 -4.02 -9.27
CA SER A 230 -7.33 -3.46 -10.55
C SER A 230 -7.67 -4.54 -11.58
N SER A 231 -6.97 -5.67 -11.54
CA SER A 231 -7.19 -6.80 -12.45
C SER A 231 -8.44 -7.58 -12.06
N ILE A 232 -8.62 -7.88 -10.77
CA ILE A 232 -9.80 -8.63 -10.30
C ILE A 232 -11.10 -7.82 -10.44
N THR A 233 -11.05 -6.49 -10.26
CA THR A 233 -12.24 -5.64 -10.45
C THR A 233 -12.73 -5.65 -11.89
N LYS A 234 -11.83 -5.76 -12.88
CA LYS A 234 -12.22 -5.97 -14.29
C LYS A 234 -12.83 -7.34 -14.54
N GLU A 235 -12.32 -8.39 -13.89
CA GLU A 235 -12.94 -9.72 -13.97
C GLU A 235 -14.33 -9.72 -13.35
N LEU A 236 -14.49 -9.05 -12.21
CA LEU A 236 -15.76 -8.90 -11.50
C LEU A 236 -16.81 -8.20 -12.38
N ALA A 237 -16.41 -7.17 -13.15
CA ALA A 237 -17.29 -6.54 -14.14
C ALA A 237 -17.76 -7.51 -15.23
N ASN A 238 -16.99 -8.55 -15.54
CA ASN A 238 -17.37 -9.64 -16.46
C ASN A 238 -18.13 -10.78 -15.75
N GLY A 239 -18.44 -10.65 -14.45
CA GLY A 239 -19.13 -11.66 -13.65
C GLY A 239 -18.26 -12.86 -13.26
N ARG A 240 -16.93 -12.75 -13.37
CA ARG A 240 -15.98 -13.81 -13.01
C ARG A 240 -15.10 -13.35 -11.85
N ILE A 241 -14.76 -14.28 -10.97
CA ILE A 241 -13.85 -14.01 -9.85
C ILE A 241 -12.85 -15.16 -9.82
N SER A 242 -11.59 -14.86 -10.15
CA SER A 242 -10.49 -15.85 -10.13
C SER A 242 -9.86 -16.03 -8.74
N TRP A 243 -10.11 -15.12 -7.80
CA TRP A 243 -9.57 -15.23 -6.45
C TRP A 243 -10.23 -16.36 -5.66
N SER A 244 -9.44 -16.97 -4.77
CA SER A 244 -9.94 -17.86 -3.71
C SER A 244 -10.31 -17.04 -2.47
N GLN A 245 -11.15 -17.60 -1.59
CA GLN A 245 -11.54 -16.93 -0.34
C GLN A 245 -10.32 -16.63 0.53
N LYS A 246 -9.36 -17.57 0.57
CA LYS A 246 -8.08 -17.39 1.26
C LYS A 246 -7.27 -16.22 0.68
N THR A 247 -7.30 -16.05 -0.65
CA THR A 247 -6.61 -14.93 -1.32
C THR A 247 -7.25 -13.59 -0.96
N ALA A 248 -8.59 -13.52 -0.96
CA ALA A 248 -9.33 -12.32 -0.58
C ALA A 248 -9.03 -11.92 0.88
N LEU A 249 -9.07 -12.89 1.80
CA LEU A 249 -8.72 -12.66 3.21
C LEU A 249 -7.28 -12.17 3.38
N ARG A 250 -6.31 -12.79 2.68
CA ARG A 250 -4.91 -12.33 2.71
C ARG A 250 -4.77 -10.90 2.23
N LYS A 251 -5.44 -10.53 1.13
CA LYS A 251 -5.41 -9.16 0.60
C LYS A 251 -6.06 -8.15 1.55
N CYS A 252 -7.15 -8.53 2.21
CA CYS A 252 -7.77 -7.72 3.26
C CYS A 252 -6.77 -7.47 4.41
N GLY A 253 -6.07 -8.51 4.86
CA GLY A 253 -5.01 -8.42 5.87
C GLY A 253 -3.86 -7.50 5.44
N GLU A 254 -3.40 -7.59 4.19
CA GLU A 254 -2.33 -6.73 3.66
C GLU A 254 -2.70 -5.24 3.71
N PHE A 255 -3.94 -4.86 3.39
CA PHE A 255 -4.39 -3.46 3.53
C PHE A 255 -4.59 -3.06 4.99
N ALA A 256 -5.07 -3.97 5.84
CA ALA A 256 -5.22 -3.72 7.27
C ALA A 256 -3.87 -3.48 7.97
N LEU A 257 -2.85 -4.28 7.62
CA LEU A 257 -1.48 -4.07 8.09
C LEU A 257 -0.95 -2.71 7.65
N LEU A 258 -1.13 -2.31 6.38
CA LEU A 258 -0.68 -0.98 5.93
C LEU A 258 -1.35 0.16 6.71
N ARG A 259 -2.66 0.02 7.01
CA ARG A 259 -3.40 1.00 7.81
C ARG A 259 -2.90 1.04 9.26
N HIS A 260 -2.56 -0.12 9.82
CA HIS A 260 -2.00 -0.25 11.16
C HIS A 260 -0.65 0.46 11.24
N SER A 261 0.30 0.12 10.36
CA SER A 261 1.62 0.75 10.30
C SER A 261 1.53 2.27 10.16
N MET A 262 0.58 2.76 9.35
CA MET A 262 0.44 4.19 9.14
C MET A 262 -0.16 4.95 10.33
N ASN A 263 -1.13 4.38 11.04
CA ASN A 263 -1.88 5.12 12.07
C ASN A 263 -1.44 4.81 13.51
N LEU A 264 -0.82 3.65 13.76
CA LEU A 264 -0.46 3.21 15.11
C LEU A 264 1.04 3.11 15.30
N ASP A 265 1.78 2.61 14.31
CA ASP A 265 3.23 2.46 14.45
C ASP A 265 3.96 3.78 14.20
N CYS A 266 3.36 4.70 13.42
CA CYS A 266 4.04 5.93 13.03
C CYS A 266 3.80 7.11 13.96
N GLN A 267 4.86 7.53 14.67
CA GLN A 267 4.83 8.74 15.48
C GLN A 267 5.05 10.03 14.65
N LEU A 268 5.64 9.94 13.45
CA LEU A 268 5.99 11.11 12.61
C LEU A 268 4.80 11.94 12.11
N LEU A 269 3.61 11.35 12.10
CA LEU A 269 2.38 12.02 11.65
C LEU A 269 1.66 12.73 12.80
N SER A 270 2.10 12.53 14.04
CA SER A 270 1.49 13.10 15.24
C SER A 270 2.18 14.41 15.63
N ASP A 271 1.38 15.42 15.97
CA ASP A 271 1.87 16.70 16.51
C ASP A 271 2.14 16.59 18.03
N ASP A 272 1.90 15.42 18.64
CA ASP A 272 1.88 15.19 20.10
C ASP A 272 3.22 15.50 20.77
N ILE A 273 4.34 15.29 20.06
CA ILE A 273 5.69 15.61 20.52
C ILE A 273 5.83 17.11 20.86
N TYR A 274 5.02 17.97 20.25
CA TYR A 274 5.10 19.42 20.45
C TYR A 274 4.10 19.99 21.44
N TRP A 275 3.35 19.14 22.17
CA TRP A 275 2.30 19.60 23.08
C TRP A 275 2.79 20.61 24.13
N GLU A 276 4.01 20.43 24.64
CA GLU A 276 4.62 21.33 25.63
C GLU A 276 5.34 22.54 24.99
N GLN A 277 5.53 22.54 23.66
CA GLN A 277 6.36 23.51 22.94
C GLN A 277 5.64 24.08 21.69
N PRO A 278 4.66 24.99 21.87
CA PRO A 278 3.85 25.53 20.77
C PRO A 278 4.65 26.33 19.73
N GLN A 279 5.83 26.83 20.10
CA GLN A 279 6.72 27.51 19.15
C GLN A 279 7.22 26.54 18.07
N LEU A 280 7.68 25.34 18.46
CA LEU A 280 8.15 24.30 17.55
C LEU A 280 7.01 23.73 16.70
N GLU A 281 5.84 23.53 17.30
CA GLU A 281 4.62 23.11 16.59
C GLU A 281 4.33 24.05 15.41
N GLY A 282 4.50 25.36 15.62
CA GLY A 282 4.34 26.36 14.57
C GLY A 282 5.33 26.20 13.40
N HIS A 283 6.57 25.77 13.67
CA HIS A 283 7.59 25.50 12.63
C HIS A 283 7.29 24.20 11.87
N TYR A 284 6.97 23.13 12.59
CA TYR A 284 6.55 21.85 12.00
C TYR A 284 5.32 22.04 11.10
N ARG A 285 4.25 22.65 11.62
CA ARG A 285 2.98 22.81 10.90
C ARG A 285 3.13 23.61 9.61
N ARG A 286 3.99 24.64 9.60
CA ARG A 286 4.31 25.41 8.38
C ARG A 286 4.93 24.54 7.30
N LEU A 287 5.88 23.68 7.65
CA LEU A 287 6.47 22.75 6.67
C LEU A 287 5.55 21.59 6.31
N ALA A 288 4.80 21.03 7.28
CA ALA A 288 3.83 19.98 7.01
C ALA A 288 2.73 20.47 6.04
N GLN A 289 2.30 21.73 6.16
CA GLN A 289 1.41 22.37 5.20
C GLN A 289 2.08 22.57 3.83
N TYR A 290 3.34 23.00 3.79
CA TYR A 290 4.11 23.15 2.56
C TYR A 290 4.22 21.83 1.79
N PHE A 291 4.45 20.72 2.48
CA PHE A 291 4.47 19.37 1.92
C PHE A 291 3.08 18.75 1.75
N SER A 292 2.02 19.44 2.19
CA SER A 292 0.64 18.97 2.20
C SER A 292 0.43 17.62 2.92
N VAL A 293 1.24 17.34 3.94
CA VAL A 293 1.22 16.06 4.69
C VAL A 293 -0.18 15.70 5.19
N PRO A 294 -0.96 16.60 5.85
CA PRO A 294 -2.27 16.22 6.36
C PRO A 294 -3.28 15.88 5.27
N LEU A 295 -3.23 16.57 4.13
CA LEU A 295 -4.10 16.28 2.99
C LEU A 295 -3.74 14.93 2.37
N ARG A 296 -2.44 14.70 2.13
CA ARG A 296 -1.95 13.45 1.54
C ARG A 296 -2.27 12.24 2.43
N GLN A 297 -2.11 12.37 3.75
CA GLN A 297 -2.45 11.32 4.72
C GLN A 297 -3.95 10.97 4.66
N ARG A 298 -4.83 11.98 4.61
CA ARG A 298 -6.28 11.77 4.46
C ARG A 298 -6.61 11.05 3.16
N LEU A 299 -6.08 11.51 2.03
CA LEU A 299 -6.30 10.88 0.72
C LEU A 299 -5.76 9.45 0.68
N LEU A 300 -4.66 9.17 1.36
CA LEU A 300 -4.10 7.83 1.45
C LEU A 300 -5.00 6.90 2.28
N ASN A 301 -5.50 7.36 3.43
CA ASN A 301 -6.49 6.64 4.24
C ASN A 301 -7.76 6.33 3.45
N GLU A 302 -8.32 7.31 2.75
CA GLU A 302 -9.52 7.13 1.90
C GLU A 302 -9.28 6.07 0.80
N LYS A 303 -8.09 6.06 0.18
CA LYS A 303 -7.74 5.05 -0.82
C LYS A 303 -7.65 3.66 -0.20
N ILE A 304 -7.08 3.53 1.01
CA ILE A 304 -7.02 2.25 1.72
C ILE A 304 -8.43 1.77 2.06
N ASP A 305 -9.31 2.65 2.57
CA ASP A 305 -10.71 2.35 2.88
C ASP A 305 -11.46 1.83 1.64
N TYR A 306 -11.28 2.50 0.50
CA TYR A 306 -11.85 2.06 -0.78
C TYR A 306 -11.37 0.66 -1.17
N CYS A 307 -10.06 0.40 -1.06
CA CYS A 307 -9.49 -0.90 -1.41
C CYS A 307 -9.98 -2.01 -0.48
N GLN A 308 -10.04 -1.75 0.83
CA GLN A 308 -10.60 -2.68 1.81
C GLN A 308 -12.07 -2.98 1.50
N GLY A 309 -12.89 -1.95 1.26
CA GLY A 309 -14.31 -2.12 0.92
C GLY A 309 -14.52 -2.97 -0.34
N LEU A 310 -13.68 -2.79 -1.36
CA LEU A 310 -13.71 -3.64 -2.56
C LEU A 310 -13.37 -5.10 -2.25
N VAL A 311 -12.30 -5.35 -1.48
CA VAL A 311 -11.90 -6.71 -1.12
C VAL A 311 -12.98 -7.39 -0.27
N SER A 312 -13.58 -6.68 0.69
CA SER A 312 -14.69 -7.20 1.49
C SER A 312 -15.92 -7.53 0.64
N SER A 313 -16.22 -6.73 -0.37
CA SER A 313 -17.32 -7.01 -1.31
C SER A 313 -17.06 -8.29 -2.14
N ILE A 314 -15.81 -8.48 -2.58
CA ILE A 314 -15.38 -9.71 -3.27
C ILE A 314 -15.51 -10.92 -2.34
N ASP A 315 -15.04 -10.81 -1.10
CA ASP A 315 -15.11 -11.88 -0.11
C ASP A 315 -16.56 -12.29 0.19
N ASN A 316 -17.45 -11.32 0.36
CA ASN A 316 -18.88 -11.59 0.57
C ASN A 316 -19.50 -12.33 -0.63
N THR A 317 -19.13 -11.94 -1.85
CA THR A 317 -19.60 -12.60 -3.08
C THR A 317 -19.12 -14.06 -3.16
N LEU A 318 -17.88 -14.33 -2.72
CA LEU A 318 -17.34 -15.68 -2.62
C LEU A 318 -18.06 -16.52 -1.58
N SER A 319 -18.33 -15.93 -0.41
CA SER A 319 -19.08 -16.58 0.68
C SER A 319 -20.47 -17.01 0.22
N HIS A 320 -21.19 -16.13 -0.49
CA HIS A 320 -22.49 -16.48 -1.08
C HIS A 320 -22.41 -17.65 -2.07
N ARG A 321 -21.36 -17.72 -2.91
CA ARG A 321 -21.17 -18.88 -3.80
C ARG A 321 -20.96 -20.18 -3.04
N HIS A 322 -20.22 -20.13 -1.93
CA HIS A 322 -20.01 -21.30 -1.10
C HIS A 322 -21.31 -21.76 -0.41
N SER A 323 -22.10 -20.82 0.14
CA SER A 323 -23.44 -21.11 0.69
C SER A 323 -24.34 -21.75 -0.35
N ASN A 324 -24.42 -21.17 -1.56
CA ASN A 324 -25.24 -21.71 -2.65
C ASN A 324 -24.80 -23.12 -3.07
N ALA A 325 -23.50 -23.44 -3.00
CA ALA A 325 -23.01 -24.78 -3.30
C ALA A 325 -23.45 -25.80 -2.24
N LEU A 326 -23.45 -25.40 -0.95
CA LEU A 326 -23.97 -26.24 0.13
C LEU A 326 -25.49 -26.44 0.00
N GLU A 327 -26.23 -25.40 -0.37
CA GLU A 327 -27.66 -25.50 -0.63
C GLU A 327 -27.97 -26.47 -1.78
N TRP A 328 -27.25 -26.36 -2.90
CA TRP A 328 -27.40 -27.29 -4.03
C TRP A 328 -27.05 -28.74 -3.64
N LEU A 329 -26.05 -28.94 -2.78
CA LEU A 329 -25.71 -30.27 -2.27
C LEU A 329 -26.87 -30.87 -1.46
N ILE A 330 -27.52 -30.07 -0.59
CA ILE A 330 -28.69 -30.51 0.20
C ILE A 330 -29.86 -30.86 -0.72
N ILE A 331 -30.17 -30.00 -1.71
CA ILE A 331 -31.24 -30.27 -2.68
C ILE A 331 -30.97 -31.56 -3.46
N ALA A 332 -29.72 -31.79 -3.90
CA ALA A 332 -29.34 -33.00 -4.61
C ALA A 332 -29.51 -34.27 -3.75
N LEU A 333 -29.15 -34.21 -2.46
CA LEU A 333 -29.34 -35.32 -1.52
C LEU A 333 -30.81 -35.70 -1.38
N ILE A 334 -31.69 -34.70 -1.21
CA ILE A 334 -33.15 -34.92 -1.12
C ILE A 334 -33.69 -35.55 -2.41
N VAL A 335 -33.25 -35.08 -3.58
CA VAL A 335 -33.68 -35.65 -4.87
C VAL A 335 -33.28 -37.11 -5.00
N VAL A 336 -32.07 -37.48 -4.60
CA VAL A 336 -31.60 -38.88 -4.63
C VAL A 336 -32.47 -39.77 -3.74
N GLU A 337 -32.82 -39.30 -2.54
CA GLU A 337 -33.68 -40.05 -1.61
C GLU A 337 -35.09 -40.27 -2.18
N VAL A 338 -35.70 -39.23 -2.74
CA VAL A 338 -37.01 -39.34 -3.41
C VAL A 338 -36.97 -40.33 -4.59
N VAL A 339 -35.87 -40.36 -5.35
CA VAL A 339 -35.71 -41.33 -6.45
C VAL A 339 -35.63 -42.76 -5.93
N PHE A 340 -34.94 -43.01 -4.81
CA PHE A 340 -34.90 -44.33 -4.19
C PHE A 340 -36.26 -44.78 -3.67
N ASP A 341 -37.01 -43.88 -3.03
CA ASP A 341 -38.36 -44.18 -2.55
C ASP A 341 -39.31 -44.54 -3.71
N ILE A 342 -39.25 -43.78 -4.81
CA ILE A 342 -40.03 -44.07 -6.01
C ILE A 342 -39.63 -45.41 -6.62
N SER A 343 -38.33 -45.70 -6.71
CA SER A 343 -37.82 -46.99 -7.21
C SER A 343 -38.31 -48.16 -6.35
N HIS A 344 -38.25 -48.03 -5.02
CA HIS A 344 -38.72 -49.07 -4.11
C HIS A 344 -40.23 -49.28 -4.21
N PHE A 345 -40.99 -48.20 -4.41
CA PHE A 345 -42.44 -48.29 -4.63
C PHE A 345 -42.78 -49.02 -5.94
N LEU A 346 -42.03 -48.79 -7.02
CA LEU A 346 -42.23 -49.45 -8.31
C LEU A 346 -41.87 -50.94 -8.29
N ASP A 347 -40.85 -51.35 -7.52
CA ASP A 347 -40.45 -52.76 -7.38
C ASP A 347 -41.45 -53.60 -6.54
N LYS A 348 -42.38 -52.97 -5.82
CA LYS A 348 -43.52 -53.67 -5.20
C LYS A 348 -44.54 -54.08 -6.28
N ASN A 349 -44.21 -55.12 -7.04
CA ASN A 349 -45.20 -55.84 -7.84
C ASN A 349 -46.24 -56.48 -6.91
N PRO A 350 -47.56 -56.25 -7.11
CA PRO A 350 -48.59 -56.93 -6.33
C PRO A 350 -48.55 -58.42 -6.67
N HIS A 351 -48.21 -59.26 -5.68
CA HIS A 351 -48.40 -60.70 -5.83
C HIS A 351 -49.88 -60.96 -6.10
N PRO A 352 -50.26 -61.60 -7.23
CA PRO A 352 -51.64 -61.95 -7.48
C PRO A 352 -52.06 -62.99 -6.45
N VAL A 353 -52.92 -62.58 -5.52
CA VAL A 353 -53.56 -63.48 -4.57
C VAL A 353 -54.56 -64.33 -5.37
N TYR A 354 -54.22 -65.58 -5.63
CA TYR A 354 -55.14 -66.54 -6.22
C TYR A 354 -56.13 -67.00 -5.14
N ILE A 355 -57.38 -66.55 -5.25
CA ILE A 355 -58.49 -67.07 -4.46
C ILE A 355 -58.79 -68.48 -5.01
N VAL A 356 -58.51 -69.51 -4.22
CA VAL A 356 -58.89 -70.90 -4.55
C VAL A 356 -60.41 -70.99 -4.40
N SER A 357 -61.13 -71.11 -5.53
CA SER A 357 -62.55 -71.45 -5.54
C SER A 357 -62.70 -72.95 -5.30
N ASP A 358 -63.28 -73.33 -4.16
CA ASP A 358 -63.65 -74.73 -3.90
C ASP A 358 -64.63 -75.23 -4.97
N LYS A 359 -64.31 -76.37 -5.60
CA LYS A 359 -65.20 -77.06 -6.55
C LYS A 359 -66.37 -77.69 -5.78
N PRO A 360 -67.62 -77.61 -6.29
CA PRO A 360 -68.71 -78.38 -5.72
C PRO A 360 -68.51 -79.87 -6.00
N ALA A 361 -68.75 -80.70 -4.98
CA ALA A 361 -68.68 -82.15 -5.06
C ALA A 361 -69.75 -82.68 -6.03
N THR A 362 -69.31 -83.43 -7.03
CA THR A 362 -70.19 -84.20 -7.90
C THR A 362 -70.52 -85.52 -7.20
N ASP A 363 -71.76 -85.68 -6.74
CA ASP A 363 -72.28 -86.97 -6.27
C ASP A 363 -72.40 -87.92 -7.46
N GLU A 364 -71.51 -88.92 -7.52
CA GLU A 364 -71.68 -90.08 -8.40
C GLU A 364 -72.75 -91.02 -7.85
N GLN A 365 -73.86 -91.08 -8.57
CA GLN A 365 -74.86 -92.14 -8.44
C GLN A 365 -74.31 -93.47 -8.97
N GLN A 366 -74.24 -94.50 -8.13
CA GLN A 366 -74.34 -95.90 -8.58
C GLN A 366 -75.21 -96.73 -7.62
N LYS A 367 -76.45 -96.92 -8.10
CA LYS A 367 -77.35 -98.09 -8.08
C LYS A 367 -77.34 -99.08 -6.92
#